data_AF-A0A955WWI4-F1
#
_entry.id   AF-A0A955WWI4-F1
#
_cell.length_a   1.000
_cell.length_b   1.000
_cell.length_c   1.000
_cell.angle_alpha   90.00
_cell.angle_beta   90.00
_cell.angle_gamma   90.00
#
_symmetry.space_group_name_H-M   'P 1'
#
loop_
_entity.id
_entity.type
_entity.pdbx_description
1 polymer ?
#
loop_
_entity_poly.entity_id
_entity_poly.type
_entity_poly.pdbx_seq_one_letter_code
_entity_poly.pdbx_strand_id
1 'polypeptide(L)'
;RRAQASALRETRFRELWDDEGYRLGESKGRFLVQRGAAEAGAPVPDELPYYLLLIGPPTEIPFDFQYELDVAYAVGRLDLPSSDAYAAYAQRVVAAERGEIGRAPGAGFWGPATQGDLATQLSSRFLLPPLADALTGHPVARLVGDAGSKAALRRLMGPEGPALLMTASHGAYVPRAADPAKHEAWAGALVTGDWVGQGPVGPDALLTAEDIAADDDLAGLVSVHFACFGAGTPRHDGFGLYRGKRVQRGQRDGVPQLPPELAAQPFSAPLIRKMLGHPRGSLAAIGHVDVSFASAFLRPGEQASHAGQLEPYRSLLAALMAGERVGRAMDWMHEKAADLAHGLAGQIHQVNENLASLDDPLRHTLADQWLKTLDARSYVVHGDPAVRLAHRDPARGPRESTPLTLVSPPPARDTPTDEIPTDVEFGFFDGGVGGKLKALGERVAGWLGQQLDDLGNLEVKTWSSPAEGLDPDAPRRLRAMTRIGLYGDA
;
A
#
# COMPACT_ATOMS: atom_id res chain seq x y z
N ARG A 1 -11.75 -22.85 -4.54
CA ARG A 1 -12.70 -21.78 -4.13
C ARG A 1 -14.17 -22.15 -4.31
N ARG A 2 -14.70 -22.30 -5.53
CA ARG A 2 -16.12 -22.67 -5.76
C ARG A 2 -16.62 -23.80 -4.86
N ALA A 3 -15.94 -24.95 -4.85
CA ALA A 3 -16.30 -26.08 -3.99
C ALA A 3 -16.35 -25.74 -2.48
N GLN A 4 -15.46 -24.88 -1.97
CA GLN A 4 -15.44 -24.49 -0.56
C GLN A 4 -16.61 -23.56 -0.20
N ALA A 5 -16.89 -22.57 -1.05
CA ALA A 5 -17.93 -21.58 -0.80
C ALA A 5 -19.33 -22.16 -1.02
N SER A 6 -19.53 -22.91 -2.11
CA SER A 6 -20.81 -23.54 -2.44
C SER A 6 -21.21 -24.65 -1.46
N ALA A 7 -20.26 -25.23 -0.73
CA ALA A 7 -20.55 -26.16 0.37
C ALA A 7 -21.31 -25.49 1.54
N LEU A 8 -21.18 -24.17 1.71
CA LEU A 8 -21.97 -23.40 2.68
C LEU A 8 -23.25 -22.87 2.04
N ARG A 9 -23.13 -22.20 0.89
CA ARG A 9 -24.26 -21.70 0.10
C ARG A 9 -23.77 -21.42 -1.32
N GLU A 10 -24.52 -21.87 -2.33
CA GLU A 10 -24.12 -21.77 -3.74
C GLU A 10 -23.77 -20.35 -4.17
N THR A 11 -24.53 -19.35 -3.70
CA THR A 11 -24.36 -17.93 -4.02
C THR A 11 -23.10 -17.28 -3.44
N ARG A 12 -22.38 -17.95 -2.53
CA ARG A 12 -21.14 -17.42 -1.92
C ARG A 12 -19.90 -17.55 -2.80
N PHE A 13 -20.04 -18.11 -4.00
CA PHE A 13 -19.04 -18.02 -5.06
C PHE A 13 -19.64 -17.29 -6.25
N ARG A 14 -18.97 -16.23 -6.69
CA ARG A 14 -19.37 -15.46 -7.87
C ARG A 14 -18.14 -15.21 -8.74
N GLU A 15 -18.35 -15.29 -10.04
CA GLU A 15 -17.40 -14.87 -11.07
C GLU A 15 -18.01 -13.62 -11.71
N LEU A 16 -17.34 -12.47 -11.57
CA LEU A 16 -17.83 -11.17 -12.03
C LEU A 16 -17.03 -10.75 -13.25
N TRP A 17 -17.56 -11.09 -14.43
CA TRP A 17 -16.96 -10.78 -15.73
C TRP A 17 -17.89 -9.92 -16.56
N ASP A 18 -17.34 -9.29 -17.60
CA ASP A 18 -18.09 -8.51 -18.58
C ASP A 18 -19.04 -7.48 -17.91
N ASP A 19 -20.35 -7.59 -18.17
CA ASP A 19 -21.35 -6.68 -17.64
C ASP A 19 -21.45 -6.69 -16.11
N GLU A 20 -21.11 -7.82 -15.47
CA GLU A 20 -21.09 -7.99 -14.01
C GLU A 20 -19.73 -7.59 -13.41
N GLY A 21 -18.67 -7.47 -14.23
CA GLY A 21 -17.33 -7.07 -13.82
C GLY A 21 -17.18 -5.57 -13.54
N TYR A 22 -16.00 -5.17 -13.06
CA TYR A 22 -15.68 -3.75 -12.85
C TYR A 22 -15.66 -3.00 -14.19
N ARG A 23 -16.24 -1.79 -14.21
CA ARG A 23 -16.19 -0.89 -15.38
C ARG A 23 -15.30 0.30 -15.08
N LEU A 24 -14.42 0.65 -16.01
CA LEU A 24 -13.49 1.75 -15.81
C LEU A 24 -14.22 3.06 -15.45
N GLY A 25 -13.84 3.65 -14.32
CA GLY A 25 -14.46 4.88 -13.79
C GLY A 25 -15.70 4.64 -12.91
N GLU A 26 -16.12 3.39 -12.72
CA GLU A 26 -17.14 3.04 -11.73
C GLU A 26 -16.59 3.22 -10.31
N SER A 27 -17.39 3.80 -9.42
CA SER A 27 -17.07 3.90 -7.99
C SER A 27 -17.39 2.59 -7.26
N LYS A 28 -16.75 2.33 -6.11
CA LYS A 28 -17.11 1.19 -5.26
C LYS A 28 -18.61 1.13 -4.96
N GLY A 29 -19.20 2.24 -4.51
CA GLY A 29 -20.61 2.27 -4.11
C GLY A 29 -21.55 1.85 -5.24
N ARG A 30 -21.31 2.40 -6.44
CA ARG A 30 -22.08 2.05 -7.64
C ARG A 30 -21.87 0.58 -8.04
N PHE A 31 -20.64 0.09 -7.97
CA PHE A 31 -20.31 -1.31 -8.22
C PHE A 31 -21.10 -2.23 -7.29
N LEU A 32 -21.05 -2.00 -5.97
CA LEU A 32 -21.72 -2.82 -4.96
C LEU A 32 -23.25 -2.85 -5.14
N VAL A 33 -23.89 -1.68 -5.30
CA VAL A 33 -25.35 -1.57 -5.44
C VAL A 33 -25.87 -2.32 -6.66
N GLN A 34 -25.16 -2.22 -7.79
CA GLN A 34 -25.52 -2.96 -9.00
C GLN A 34 -25.47 -4.49 -8.81
N ARG A 35 -24.68 -5.00 -7.85
CA ARG A 35 -24.55 -6.44 -7.55
C ARG A 35 -25.43 -6.87 -6.36
N GLY A 36 -26.32 -5.99 -5.91
CA GLY A 36 -27.29 -6.25 -4.84
C GLY A 36 -26.71 -6.11 -3.43
N ALA A 37 -25.51 -5.56 -3.28
CA ALA A 37 -24.89 -5.29 -1.99
C ALA A 37 -25.10 -3.84 -1.56
N ALA A 38 -25.04 -3.57 -0.26
CA ALA A 38 -25.05 -2.20 0.27
C ALA A 38 -23.82 -1.41 -0.21
N GLU A 39 -24.02 -0.11 -0.49
CA GLU A 39 -22.94 0.83 -0.86
C GLU A 39 -21.87 0.99 0.24
N ALA A 40 -22.29 0.86 1.50
CA ALA A 40 -21.44 0.95 2.69
C ALA A 40 -21.98 0.06 3.82
N GLY A 41 -21.09 -0.29 4.74
CA GLY A 41 -21.40 -1.15 5.89
C GLY A 41 -20.71 -2.51 5.84
N ALA A 42 -21.02 -3.37 6.81
CA ALA A 42 -20.47 -4.71 6.89
C ALA A 42 -20.93 -5.55 5.69
N PRO A 43 -20.03 -6.30 5.01
CA PRO A 43 -20.43 -7.15 3.90
C PRO A 43 -21.42 -8.22 4.34
N VAL A 44 -22.43 -8.45 3.51
CA VAL A 44 -23.36 -9.57 3.63
C VAL A 44 -22.91 -10.63 2.63
N PRO A 45 -22.27 -11.74 3.05
CA PRO A 45 -21.66 -12.71 2.13
C PRO A 45 -22.63 -13.36 1.14
N ASP A 46 -23.93 -13.29 1.43
CA ASP A 46 -24.99 -13.84 0.59
C ASP A 46 -25.42 -12.87 -0.54
N GLU A 47 -25.10 -11.58 -0.43
CA GLU A 47 -25.28 -10.55 -1.48
C GLU A 47 -24.02 -10.47 -2.34
N LEU A 48 -22.87 -10.24 -1.70
CA LEU A 48 -21.56 -10.25 -2.34
C LEU A 48 -20.54 -10.95 -1.41
N PRO A 49 -19.78 -11.93 -1.91
CA PRO A 49 -18.78 -12.63 -1.09
C PRO A 49 -17.75 -11.68 -0.47
N TYR A 50 -17.37 -11.95 0.78
CA TYR A 50 -16.44 -11.13 1.54
C TYR A 50 -15.00 -11.14 0.98
N TYR A 51 -14.54 -12.26 0.40
CA TYR A 51 -13.23 -12.34 -0.25
C TYR A 51 -13.37 -12.01 -1.74
N LEU A 52 -12.72 -10.95 -2.20
CA LEU A 52 -12.76 -10.47 -3.58
C LEU A 52 -11.37 -10.57 -4.21
N LEU A 53 -11.26 -11.22 -5.36
CA LEU A 53 -10.01 -11.35 -6.09
C LEU A 53 -10.11 -10.58 -7.40
N LEU A 54 -9.34 -9.50 -7.51
CA LEU A 54 -9.19 -8.70 -8.73
C LEU A 54 -8.23 -9.42 -9.67
N ILE A 55 -8.67 -9.71 -10.88
CA ILE A 55 -7.86 -10.33 -11.93
C ILE A 55 -7.54 -9.27 -12.97
N GLY A 56 -6.28 -8.88 -13.06
CA GLY A 56 -5.81 -7.92 -14.06
C GLY A 56 -4.99 -6.75 -13.50
N PRO A 57 -4.37 -5.98 -14.41
CA PRO A 57 -3.49 -4.88 -14.06
C PRO A 57 -4.26 -3.68 -13.50
N PRO A 58 -3.57 -2.77 -12.79
CA PRO A 58 -4.17 -1.53 -12.30
C PRO A 58 -4.57 -0.54 -13.41
N THR A 59 -4.18 -0.79 -14.68
CA THR A 59 -4.71 -0.07 -15.85
C THR A 59 -6.15 -0.44 -16.18
N GLU A 60 -6.60 -1.64 -15.80
CA GLU A 60 -7.96 -2.13 -16.06
C GLU A 60 -8.85 -2.01 -14.81
N ILE A 61 -8.30 -2.39 -13.65
CA ILE A 61 -8.96 -2.28 -12.35
C ILE A 61 -8.09 -1.40 -11.45
N PRO A 62 -8.34 -0.10 -11.29
CA PRO A 62 -7.46 0.83 -10.58
C PRO A 62 -7.13 0.42 -9.14
N PHE A 63 -5.99 0.89 -8.63
CA PHE A 63 -5.65 0.71 -7.22
C PHE A 63 -6.67 1.40 -6.29
N ASP A 64 -7.17 2.58 -6.66
CA ASP A 64 -8.20 3.28 -5.88
C ASP A 64 -9.45 2.43 -5.65
N PHE A 65 -9.88 1.67 -6.66
CA PHE A 65 -11.00 0.75 -6.51
C PHE A 65 -10.70 -0.40 -5.53
N GLN A 66 -9.46 -0.91 -5.54
CA GLN A 66 -9.02 -1.90 -4.56
C GLN A 66 -9.03 -1.33 -3.15
N TYR A 67 -8.43 -0.17 -2.94
CA TYR A 67 -8.41 0.51 -1.63
C TYR A 67 -9.81 0.76 -1.08
N GLU A 68 -10.73 1.20 -1.94
CA GLU A 68 -12.11 1.48 -1.55
C GLU A 68 -12.85 0.20 -1.10
N LEU A 69 -12.66 -0.91 -1.83
CA LEU A 69 -13.24 -2.20 -1.46
C LEU A 69 -12.63 -2.75 -0.17
N ASP A 70 -11.31 -2.61 0.02
CA ASP A 70 -10.55 -3.08 1.17
C ASP A 70 -11.04 -2.51 2.51
N VAL A 71 -11.75 -1.38 2.50
CA VAL A 71 -12.40 -0.81 3.70
C VAL A 71 -13.38 -1.78 4.35
N ALA A 72 -14.04 -2.63 3.57
CA ALA A 72 -15.07 -3.54 4.07
C ALA A 72 -14.87 -5.00 3.66
N TYR A 73 -14.22 -5.25 2.53
CA TYR A 73 -14.00 -6.57 1.95
C TYR A 73 -12.53 -6.99 2.08
N ALA A 74 -12.27 -8.30 2.05
CA ALA A 74 -10.92 -8.82 1.95
C ALA A 74 -10.52 -8.92 0.47
N VAL A 75 -9.76 -7.93 -0.03
CA VAL A 75 -9.42 -7.84 -1.45
C VAL A 75 -7.98 -8.31 -1.70
N GLY A 76 -7.78 -9.05 -2.78
CA GLY A 76 -6.45 -9.32 -3.32
C GLY A 76 -6.42 -9.12 -4.83
N ARG A 77 -5.22 -8.97 -5.38
CA ARG A 77 -5.00 -8.76 -6.82
C ARG A 77 -4.07 -9.81 -7.41
N LEU A 78 -4.45 -10.40 -8.54
CA LEU A 78 -3.54 -11.15 -9.39
C LEU A 78 -3.38 -10.43 -10.73
N ASP A 79 -2.15 -10.02 -10.99
CA ASP A 79 -1.72 -9.34 -12.21
C ASP A 79 -0.50 -10.06 -12.75
N LEU A 80 -0.75 -11.17 -13.45
CA LEU A 80 0.27 -12.09 -13.94
C LEU A 80 0.45 -11.97 -15.47
N PRO A 81 1.65 -12.21 -16.00
CA PRO A 81 1.98 -11.89 -17.39
C PRO A 81 1.36 -12.83 -18.44
N SER A 82 0.82 -13.99 -18.04
CA SER A 82 0.27 -14.98 -18.97
C SER A 82 -0.75 -15.90 -18.30
N SER A 83 -1.62 -16.52 -19.11
CA SER A 83 -2.57 -17.55 -18.66
C SER A 83 -1.88 -18.72 -17.95
N ASP A 84 -0.70 -19.12 -18.41
CA ASP A 84 0.09 -20.20 -17.80
C ASP A 84 0.56 -19.81 -16.39
N ALA A 85 0.93 -18.55 -16.18
CA ALA A 85 1.27 -18.04 -14.85
C ALA A 85 0.05 -18.06 -13.91
N TYR A 86 -1.14 -17.70 -14.40
CA TYR A 86 -2.39 -17.83 -13.64
C TYR A 86 -2.71 -19.30 -13.29
N ALA A 87 -2.58 -20.21 -14.25
CA ALA A 87 -2.81 -21.63 -14.05
C ALA A 87 -1.83 -22.21 -13.01
N ALA A 88 -0.54 -21.91 -13.13
CA ALA A 88 0.48 -22.33 -12.18
C ALA A 88 0.20 -21.77 -10.78
N TYR A 89 -0.17 -20.49 -10.66
CA TYR A 89 -0.55 -19.88 -9.39
C TYR A 89 -1.75 -20.60 -8.75
N ALA A 90 -2.83 -20.81 -9.50
CA ALA A 90 -4.04 -21.46 -9.00
C ALA A 90 -3.78 -22.91 -8.55
N GLN A 91 -2.97 -23.65 -9.30
CA GLN A 91 -2.56 -25.02 -8.93
C GLN A 91 -1.77 -25.03 -7.62
N ARG A 92 -0.83 -24.09 -7.43
CA ARG A 92 -0.08 -23.99 -6.16
C ARG A 92 -0.96 -23.64 -4.98
N VAL A 93 -1.93 -22.74 -5.16
CA VAL A 93 -2.91 -22.43 -4.11
C VAL A 93 -3.66 -23.69 -3.71
N VAL A 94 -4.17 -24.47 -4.67
CA VAL A 94 -4.86 -25.74 -4.38
C VAL A 94 -3.92 -26.73 -3.68
N ALA A 95 -2.68 -26.87 -4.13
CA ALA A 95 -1.68 -27.73 -3.49
C ALA A 95 -1.41 -27.31 -2.03
N ALA A 96 -1.32 -26.00 -1.75
CA ALA A 96 -1.14 -25.50 -0.39
C ALA A 96 -2.34 -25.83 0.50
N GLU A 97 -3.56 -25.64 -0.01
CA GLU A 97 -4.79 -25.94 0.74
C GLU A 97 -4.99 -27.43 1.01
N ARG A 98 -4.39 -28.29 0.18
CA ARG A 98 -4.37 -29.75 0.37
C ARG A 98 -3.21 -30.23 1.26
N GLY A 99 -2.36 -29.32 1.74
CA GLY A 99 -1.15 -29.66 2.50
C GLY A 99 -0.07 -30.37 1.67
N GLU A 100 -0.12 -30.24 0.34
CA GLU A 100 0.86 -30.83 -0.58
C GLU A 100 2.16 -30.02 -0.61
N ILE A 101 2.06 -28.70 -0.45
CA ILE A 101 3.18 -27.78 -0.26
C ILE A 101 3.09 -27.11 1.11
N GLY A 102 4.24 -26.88 1.74
CA GLY A 102 4.30 -26.22 3.04
C GLY A 102 5.73 -25.93 3.47
N ARG A 103 5.88 -24.88 4.29
CA ARG A 103 7.14 -24.36 4.81
C ARG A 103 7.29 -24.62 6.30
N ALA A 104 8.50 -24.41 6.81
CA ALA A 104 8.73 -24.45 8.25
C ALA A 104 7.79 -23.46 8.96
N PRO A 105 7.17 -23.84 10.09
CA PRO A 105 6.37 -22.90 10.87
C PRO A 105 7.28 -21.80 11.42
N GLY A 106 6.79 -20.57 11.41
CA GLY A 106 7.54 -19.42 11.91
C GLY A 106 7.55 -18.24 10.94
N ALA A 107 8.28 -17.21 11.35
CA ALA A 107 8.42 -15.96 10.62
C ALA A 107 9.90 -15.58 10.45
N GLY A 108 10.23 -14.92 9.35
CA GLY A 108 11.52 -14.31 9.10
C GLY A 108 11.38 -12.80 9.05
N PHE A 109 12.24 -12.08 9.76
CA PHE A 109 12.32 -10.63 9.73
C PHE A 109 13.64 -10.23 9.11
N TRP A 110 13.58 -9.43 8.04
CA TRP A 110 14.74 -8.97 7.32
C TRP A 110 14.68 -7.45 7.11
N GLY A 111 15.81 -6.78 7.31
CA GLY A 111 15.93 -5.37 6.97
C GLY A 111 17.34 -4.85 7.24
N PRO A 112 17.95 -4.10 6.31
CA PRO A 112 19.26 -3.51 6.54
C PRO A 112 19.20 -2.38 7.59
N ALA A 113 20.37 -1.99 8.10
CA ALA A 113 20.56 -0.70 8.78
C ALA A 113 21.79 -0.04 8.16
N THR A 114 21.60 0.60 7.01
CA THR A 114 22.70 1.13 6.22
C THR A 114 23.29 2.37 6.89
N GLN A 115 24.61 2.43 6.97
CA GLN A 115 25.30 3.58 7.57
C GLN A 115 24.97 4.87 6.81
N GLY A 116 24.57 5.91 7.54
CA GLY A 116 24.20 7.20 6.95
C GLY A 116 22.79 7.26 6.35
N ASP A 117 22.03 6.16 6.42
CA ASP A 117 20.64 6.10 6.01
C ASP A 117 19.70 5.98 7.22
N LEU A 118 18.98 7.06 7.51
CA LEU A 118 18.07 7.13 8.67
C LEU A 118 16.86 6.20 8.52
N ALA A 119 16.32 6.00 7.31
CA ALA A 119 15.09 5.24 7.12
C ALA A 119 15.29 3.77 7.52
N THR A 120 16.35 3.15 7.00
CA THR A 120 16.66 1.76 7.35
C THR A 120 17.04 1.60 8.82
N GLN A 121 17.78 2.56 9.41
CA GLN A 121 18.07 2.58 10.85
C GLN A 121 16.82 2.67 11.73
N LEU A 122 15.82 3.47 11.34
CA LEU A 122 14.56 3.58 12.07
C LEU A 122 13.78 2.27 12.01
N SER A 123 13.63 1.67 10.82
CA SER A 123 12.90 0.41 10.67
C SER A 123 13.59 -0.78 11.37
N SER A 124 14.93 -0.84 11.32
CA SER A 124 15.72 -1.89 11.97
C SER A 124 15.64 -1.84 13.49
N ARG A 125 15.33 -0.67 14.07
CA ARG A 125 15.25 -0.46 15.52
C ARG A 125 13.83 -0.47 16.05
N PHE A 126 12.92 0.23 15.37
CA PHE A 126 11.59 0.55 15.90
C PHE A 126 10.45 -0.18 15.20
N LEU A 127 10.69 -0.85 14.07
CA LEU A 127 9.67 -1.65 13.36
C LEU A 127 9.92 -3.15 13.52
N LEU A 128 11.04 -3.66 12.98
CA LEU A 128 11.24 -5.11 12.88
C LEU A 128 11.39 -5.82 14.23
N PRO A 129 12.24 -5.37 15.19
CA PRO A 129 12.42 -6.10 16.44
C PRO A 129 11.14 -6.17 17.29
N PRO A 130 10.39 -5.06 17.52
CA PRO A 130 9.14 -5.13 18.29
C PRO A 130 8.06 -6.02 17.66
N LEU A 131 8.02 -6.14 16.32
CA LEU A 131 7.11 -7.07 15.64
C LEU A 131 7.55 -8.52 15.81
N ALA A 132 8.86 -8.77 15.71
CA ALA A 132 9.45 -10.08 15.93
C ALA A 132 9.29 -10.56 17.39
N ASP A 133 9.33 -9.64 18.36
CA ASP A 133 9.09 -9.93 19.78
C ASP A 133 7.61 -10.26 20.07
N ALA A 134 6.69 -9.70 19.28
CA ALA A 134 5.25 -9.93 19.46
C ALA A 134 4.80 -11.36 19.08
N LEU A 135 5.57 -12.07 18.25
CA LEU A 135 5.28 -13.45 17.82
C LEU A 135 5.78 -14.50 18.82
N THR A 136 5.52 -14.30 20.11
CA THR A 136 5.90 -15.23 21.18
C THR A 136 5.31 -16.63 20.92
N GLY A 137 6.14 -17.66 21.11
CA GLY A 137 5.73 -19.06 20.88
C GLY A 137 5.90 -19.58 19.45
N HIS A 138 6.30 -18.72 18.50
CA HIS A 138 6.65 -19.13 17.14
C HIS A 138 8.16 -19.07 16.89
N PRO A 139 8.72 -19.95 16.02
CA PRO A 139 10.10 -19.78 15.54
C PRO A 139 10.24 -18.46 14.77
N VAL A 140 11.22 -17.64 15.13
CA VAL A 140 11.45 -16.33 14.50
C VAL A 140 12.91 -16.17 14.12
N ALA A 141 13.20 -16.06 12.82
CA ALA A 141 14.52 -15.70 12.30
C ALA A 141 14.64 -14.18 12.17
N ARG A 142 15.74 -13.58 12.67
CA ARG A 142 15.99 -12.13 12.57
C ARG A 142 17.31 -11.86 11.85
N LEU A 143 17.22 -11.29 10.66
CA LEU A 143 18.35 -10.88 9.82
C LEU A 143 18.26 -9.37 9.60
N VAL A 144 18.46 -8.63 10.70
CA VAL A 144 18.24 -7.18 10.79
C VAL A 144 19.57 -6.46 11.03
N GLY A 145 19.71 -5.24 10.51
CA GLY A 145 20.94 -4.46 10.63
C GLY A 145 22.03 -4.96 9.70
N ASP A 146 23.24 -5.18 10.23
CA ASP A 146 24.39 -5.69 9.46
C ASP A 146 24.13 -7.08 8.84
N ALA A 147 23.17 -7.84 9.39
CA ALA A 147 22.76 -9.14 8.84
C ALA A 147 21.78 -9.03 7.65
N GLY A 148 21.31 -7.81 7.32
CA GLY A 148 20.30 -7.53 6.30
C GLY A 148 20.81 -7.56 4.85
N SER A 149 21.63 -8.55 4.47
CA SER A 149 22.18 -8.66 3.11
C SER A 149 21.19 -9.27 2.11
N LYS A 150 21.45 -9.11 0.81
CA LYS A 150 20.72 -9.73 -0.30
C LYS A 150 20.75 -11.26 -0.19
N ALA A 151 21.91 -11.82 0.14
CA ALA A 151 22.06 -13.26 0.34
C ALA A 151 21.21 -13.79 1.50
N ALA A 152 21.16 -13.05 2.62
CA ALA A 152 20.31 -13.37 3.76
C ALA A 152 18.82 -13.35 3.39
N LEU A 153 18.38 -12.34 2.63
CA LEU A 153 17.01 -12.26 2.13
C LEU A 153 16.65 -13.45 1.23
N ARG A 154 17.50 -13.77 0.25
CA ARG A 154 17.29 -14.92 -0.65
C ARG A 154 17.19 -16.23 0.13
N ARG A 155 17.96 -16.40 1.21
CA ARG A 155 17.85 -17.59 2.07
C ARG A 155 16.50 -17.69 2.78
N LEU A 156 15.95 -16.58 3.27
CA LEU A 156 14.60 -16.56 3.88
C LEU A 156 13.48 -16.79 2.85
N MET A 157 13.68 -16.37 1.60
CA MET A 157 12.73 -16.61 0.52
C MET A 157 12.76 -18.06 0.02
N GLY A 158 13.93 -18.70 0.07
CA GLY A 158 14.12 -20.09 -0.38
C GLY A 158 13.34 -21.15 0.40
N PRO A 159 13.48 -22.44 0.03
CA PRO A 159 12.64 -23.54 0.53
C PRO A 159 12.83 -23.87 2.01
N GLU A 160 13.99 -23.55 2.58
CA GLU A 160 14.30 -23.70 4.01
C GLU A 160 13.86 -22.48 4.84
N GLY A 161 13.34 -21.46 4.17
CA GLY A 161 12.79 -20.28 4.80
C GLY A 161 11.45 -20.51 5.51
N PRO A 162 11.05 -19.56 6.36
CA PRO A 162 9.77 -19.62 7.09
C PRO A 162 8.56 -19.47 6.14
N ALA A 163 7.38 -19.83 6.64
CA ALA A 163 6.11 -19.62 5.94
C ALA A 163 5.76 -18.13 5.78
N LEU A 164 6.17 -17.29 6.74
CA LEU A 164 5.96 -15.84 6.74
C LEU A 164 7.28 -15.08 6.66
N LEU A 165 7.38 -14.09 5.77
CA LEU A 165 8.53 -13.18 5.66
C LEU A 165 8.07 -11.74 5.80
N MET A 166 8.60 -11.01 6.78
CA MET A 166 8.45 -9.56 6.92
C MET A 166 9.75 -8.88 6.50
N THR A 167 9.69 -7.94 5.55
CA THR A 167 10.83 -7.11 5.15
C THR A 167 10.57 -5.65 5.48
N ALA A 168 11.60 -4.91 5.91
CA ALA A 168 11.57 -3.46 5.92
C ALA A 168 12.87 -2.91 5.33
N SER A 169 12.76 -2.14 4.25
CA SER A 169 13.88 -1.56 3.51
C SER A 169 13.43 -0.41 2.62
N HIS A 170 14.36 0.17 1.87
CA HIS A 170 13.97 1.03 0.76
C HIS A 170 13.34 0.24 -0.37
N GLY A 171 12.39 0.88 -1.03
CA GLY A 171 11.92 0.49 -2.35
C GLY A 171 12.62 1.32 -3.42
N ALA A 172 13.20 0.64 -4.40
CA ALA A 172 13.89 1.29 -5.50
C ALA A 172 12.89 2.02 -6.41
N TYR A 173 13.27 3.23 -6.83
CA TYR A 173 12.54 3.97 -7.84
C TYR A 173 13.52 4.69 -8.75
N VAL A 174 13.45 4.38 -10.04
CA VAL A 174 14.19 5.10 -11.07
C VAL A 174 13.20 5.98 -11.81
N PRO A 175 13.40 7.31 -11.87
CA PRO A 175 12.52 8.17 -12.65
C PRO A 175 12.47 7.70 -14.10
N ARG A 176 11.27 7.55 -14.66
CA ARG A 176 11.09 7.10 -16.05
C ARG A 176 11.87 7.94 -17.06
N ALA A 177 11.97 9.26 -16.84
CA ALA A 177 12.72 10.16 -17.70
C ALA A 177 14.25 9.93 -17.66
N ALA A 178 14.77 9.33 -16.60
CA ALA A 178 16.18 8.99 -16.47
C ALA A 178 16.50 7.66 -17.16
N ASP A 179 15.71 6.61 -16.91
CA ASP A 179 15.88 5.30 -17.51
C ASP A 179 14.54 4.53 -17.53
N PRO A 180 13.82 4.51 -18.67
CA PRO A 180 12.53 3.82 -18.78
C PRO A 180 12.61 2.33 -18.50
N ALA A 181 13.69 1.67 -18.91
CA ALA A 181 13.85 0.23 -18.73
C ALA A 181 14.04 -0.12 -17.25
N LYS A 182 14.90 0.61 -16.54
CA LYS A 182 15.04 0.42 -15.09
C LYS A 182 13.81 0.87 -14.31
N HIS A 183 13.09 1.89 -14.77
CA HIS A 183 11.83 2.29 -14.14
C HIS A 183 10.84 1.12 -14.10
N GLU A 184 10.65 0.44 -15.24
CA GLU A 184 9.73 -0.70 -15.34
C GLU A 184 10.27 -1.95 -14.65
N ALA A 185 11.58 -2.18 -14.63
CA ALA A 185 12.18 -3.40 -14.08
C ALA A 185 12.45 -3.33 -12.56
N TRP A 186 12.79 -2.16 -12.02
CA TRP A 186 13.31 -1.99 -10.66
C TRP A 186 12.34 -1.30 -9.70
N ALA A 187 11.24 -0.71 -10.17
CA ALA A 187 10.29 -0.07 -9.27
C ALA A 187 9.76 -1.05 -8.20
N GLY A 188 9.95 -0.72 -6.92
CA GLY A 188 9.57 -1.59 -5.80
C GLY A 188 10.54 -2.75 -5.53
N ALA A 189 11.69 -2.82 -6.22
CA ALA A 189 12.77 -3.72 -5.83
C ALA A 189 13.31 -3.34 -4.45
N LEU A 190 13.75 -4.33 -3.67
CA LEU A 190 14.20 -4.10 -2.30
C LEU A 190 15.68 -3.74 -2.28
N VAL A 191 16.02 -2.56 -1.75
CA VAL A 191 17.43 -2.19 -1.51
C VAL A 191 17.96 -2.99 -0.32
N THR A 192 19.11 -3.64 -0.51
CA THR A 192 19.68 -4.56 0.47
C THR A 192 20.83 -3.91 1.25
N GLY A 193 21.26 -4.56 2.34
CA GLY A 193 22.40 -4.11 3.14
C GLY A 193 23.76 -4.15 2.43
N ASP A 194 23.79 -4.65 1.19
CA ASP A 194 24.98 -4.59 0.34
C ASP A 194 25.20 -3.19 -0.25
N TRP A 195 24.20 -2.29 -0.14
CA TRP A 195 24.38 -0.87 -0.41
C TRP A 195 25.04 -0.18 0.79
N VAL A 196 26.19 0.46 0.54
CA VAL A 196 27.02 1.11 1.57
C VAL A 196 26.54 2.51 2.01
N GLY A 197 25.34 2.93 1.58
CA GLY A 197 24.74 4.21 1.95
C GLY A 197 25.28 5.42 1.19
N GLN A 198 26.15 5.20 0.19
CA GLN A 198 26.74 6.25 -0.63
C GLN A 198 26.57 5.96 -2.12
N GLY A 199 26.27 7.02 -2.87
CA GLY A 199 26.11 6.94 -4.33
C GLY A 199 24.84 6.22 -4.78
N PRO A 200 24.68 6.02 -6.10
CA PRO A 200 23.53 5.34 -6.67
C PRO A 200 23.52 3.86 -6.26
N VAL A 201 22.33 3.30 -6.05
CA VAL A 201 22.15 1.88 -5.78
C VAL A 201 22.35 1.09 -7.08
N GLY A 202 23.35 0.19 -7.08
CA GLY A 202 23.61 -0.73 -8.17
C GLY A 202 22.79 -2.03 -8.08
N PRO A 203 22.76 -2.84 -9.16
CA PRO A 203 21.99 -4.09 -9.21
C PRO A 203 22.44 -5.12 -8.15
N ASP A 204 23.72 -5.11 -7.77
CA ASP A 204 24.26 -6.01 -6.74
C ASP A 204 23.63 -5.78 -5.36
N ALA A 205 23.11 -4.57 -5.10
CA ALA A 205 22.47 -4.17 -3.86
C ALA A 205 20.94 -4.05 -3.97
N LEU A 206 20.35 -4.61 -5.02
CA LEU A 206 18.90 -4.69 -5.21
C LEU A 206 18.46 -6.13 -5.26
N LEU A 207 17.34 -6.48 -4.63
CA LEU A 207 16.58 -7.67 -4.97
C LEU A 207 15.47 -7.29 -5.96
N THR A 208 15.65 -7.67 -7.22
CA THR A 208 14.74 -7.41 -8.34
C THR A 208 14.01 -8.68 -8.78
N ALA A 209 13.10 -8.56 -9.74
CA ALA A 209 12.47 -9.71 -10.39
C ALA A 209 13.49 -10.64 -11.10
N GLU A 210 14.61 -10.10 -11.59
CA GLU A 210 15.64 -10.88 -12.29
C GLU A 210 16.43 -11.79 -11.34
N ASP A 211 16.46 -11.45 -10.05
CA ASP A 211 17.13 -12.24 -9.02
C ASP A 211 16.35 -13.49 -8.60
N ILE A 212 15.09 -13.63 -9.07
CA ILE A 212 14.29 -14.85 -8.89
C ILE A 212 14.55 -15.79 -10.08
N ALA A 213 15.47 -16.72 -9.87
CA ALA A 213 15.89 -17.70 -10.86
C ALA A 213 14.78 -18.71 -11.15
N ALA A 214 14.83 -19.35 -12.32
CA ALA A 214 13.80 -20.32 -12.75
C ALA A 214 13.70 -21.56 -11.83
N ASP A 215 14.78 -21.88 -11.14
CA ASP A 215 14.90 -22.97 -10.17
C ASP A 215 14.80 -22.48 -8.72
N ASP A 216 14.39 -21.24 -8.45
CA ASP A 216 14.07 -20.83 -7.09
C ASP A 216 12.78 -21.53 -6.61
N ASP A 217 12.64 -21.68 -5.29
CA ASP A 217 11.46 -22.26 -4.65
C ASP A 217 10.90 -21.31 -3.59
N LEU A 218 9.84 -20.61 -3.98
CA LEU A 218 9.07 -19.69 -3.15
C LEU A 218 7.74 -20.34 -2.70
N ALA A 219 7.51 -21.61 -3.02
CA ALA A 219 6.23 -22.27 -2.79
C ALA A 219 5.85 -22.24 -1.30
N GLY A 220 4.60 -21.85 -1.02
CA GLY A 220 4.08 -21.74 0.34
C GLY A 220 4.46 -20.45 1.08
N LEU A 221 5.28 -19.56 0.50
CA LEU A 221 5.65 -18.29 1.11
C LEU A 221 4.48 -17.31 1.09
N VAL A 222 4.26 -16.63 2.22
CA VAL A 222 3.55 -15.35 2.28
C VAL A 222 4.54 -14.29 2.75
N SER A 223 4.63 -13.18 2.03
CA SER A 223 5.53 -12.08 2.38
C SER A 223 4.80 -10.77 2.66
N VAL A 224 5.39 -9.93 3.51
CA VAL A 224 4.95 -8.59 3.84
C VAL A 224 6.14 -7.65 3.62
N HIS A 225 5.98 -6.68 2.73
CA HIS A 225 7.03 -5.77 2.31
C HIS A 225 6.73 -4.34 2.73
N PHE A 226 7.41 -3.86 3.77
CA PHE A 226 7.47 -2.44 4.11
C PHE A 226 8.56 -1.78 3.27
N ALA A 227 8.18 -1.31 2.08
CA ALA A 227 9.06 -0.62 1.14
C ALA A 227 8.21 0.17 0.14
N CYS A 228 8.67 1.36 -0.24
CA CYS A 228 8.00 2.16 -1.26
C CYS A 228 7.83 1.39 -2.57
N PHE A 229 6.69 1.52 -3.22
CA PHE A 229 6.36 0.86 -4.49
C PHE A 229 6.41 -0.67 -4.43
N GLY A 230 6.55 -1.27 -3.24
CA GLY A 230 6.74 -2.71 -3.06
C GLY A 230 5.58 -3.56 -3.58
N ALA A 231 4.37 -3.00 -3.64
CA ALA A 231 3.20 -3.60 -4.29
C ALA A 231 2.89 -3.02 -5.67
N GLY A 232 3.22 -1.74 -5.91
CA GLY A 232 3.01 -1.15 -7.22
C GLY A 232 3.31 0.35 -7.27
N THR A 233 3.28 0.87 -8.49
CA THR A 233 3.48 2.29 -8.77
C THR A 233 2.19 2.85 -9.36
N PRO A 234 1.54 3.84 -8.73
CA PRO A 234 0.41 4.51 -9.34
C PRO A 234 0.89 5.43 -10.47
N ARG A 235 -0.04 5.92 -11.29
CA ARG A 235 0.30 6.87 -12.36
C ARG A 235 0.82 8.19 -11.78
N HIS A 236 0.13 8.70 -10.77
CA HIS A 236 0.41 10.01 -10.17
C HIS A 236 0.78 9.83 -8.70
N ASP A 237 1.69 10.68 -8.24
CA ASP A 237 2.08 10.79 -6.84
C ASP A 237 0.88 11.23 -5.98
N GLY A 238 0.34 10.32 -5.17
CA GLY A 238 -0.74 10.63 -4.23
C GLY A 238 -0.33 11.65 -3.15
N PHE A 239 0.97 11.82 -2.94
CA PHE A 239 1.59 12.68 -1.94
C PHE A 239 2.14 13.98 -2.56
N GLY A 240 1.79 14.31 -3.81
CA GLY A 240 2.24 15.54 -4.47
C GLY A 240 1.93 16.83 -3.69
N LEU A 241 0.83 16.84 -2.92
CA LEU A 241 0.46 17.92 -1.98
C LEU A 241 1.46 18.06 -0.82
N TYR A 242 1.98 16.94 -0.31
CA TYR A 242 2.97 16.90 0.76
C TYR A 242 4.36 17.36 0.29
N ARG A 243 4.74 17.02 -0.95
CA ARG A 243 6.07 17.34 -1.52
C ARG A 243 6.23 18.77 -2.06
N GLY A 244 5.23 19.63 -1.87
CA GLY A 244 5.29 21.05 -2.26
C GLY A 244 5.53 21.29 -3.76
N LYS A 245 5.38 20.26 -4.61
CA LYS A 245 5.43 20.42 -6.06
C LYS A 245 4.07 20.98 -6.47
N ARG A 246 4.06 22.27 -6.77
CA ARG A 246 2.91 23.00 -7.31
C ARG A 246 2.13 22.11 -8.28
N VAL A 247 0.83 21.99 -8.03
CA VAL A 247 -0.13 22.20 -9.10
C VAL A 247 0.15 23.63 -9.61
N GLN A 248 1.11 23.85 -10.52
CA GLN A 248 1.18 25.17 -11.15
C GLN A 248 -0.11 25.28 -11.94
N ARG A 249 -1.00 26.21 -11.58
CA ARG A 249 -1.90 26.79 -12.58
C ARG A 249 -1.01 27.10 -13.77
N GLY A 250 -1.21 26.39 -14.88
CA GLY A 250 -0.41 26.61 -16.08
C GLY A 250 -0.39 28.10 -16.36
N GLN A 251 0.76 28.62 -16.80
CA GLN A 251 1.00 30.05 -17.06
C GLN A 251 0.07 30.65 -18.14
N ARG A 252 -1.00 29.95 -18.56
CA ARG A 252 -2.03 30.44 -19.49
C ARG A 252 -3.49 30.16 -19.15
N ASP A 253 -3.94 29.08 -18.49
CA ASP A 253 -5.38 28.72 -18.59
C ASP A 253 -6.06 28.14 -17.34
N GLY A 254 -5.60 28.42 -16.11
CA GLY A 254 -6.38 28.09 -14.90
C GLY A 254 -6.59 26.59 -14.59
N VAL A 255 -6.01 25.68 -15.38
CA VAL A 255 -6.10 24.22 -15.18
C VAL A 255 -5.21 23.78 -14.00
N PRO A 256 -5.72 23.00 -13.04
CA PRO A 256 -4.90 22.36 -12.02
C PRO A 256 -3.87 21.43 -12.70
N GLN A 257 -2.57 21.69 -12.53
CA GLN A 257 -1.53 20.70 -12.83
C GLN A 257 -1.77 19.42 -12.02
N LEU A 258 -1.78 18.27 -12.69
CA LEU A 258 -1.86 16.97 -12.04
C LEU A 258 -0.65 16.78 -11.08
N PRO A 259 -0.80 15.96 -10.01
CA PRO A 259 0.34 15.57 -9.19
C PRO A 259 1.47 14.99 -10.05
N PRO A 260 2.74 15.08 -9.62
CA PRO A 260 3.87 14.55 -10.39
C PRO A 260 3.60 13.14 -10.92
N GLU A 261 3.73 12.96 -12.23
CA GLU A 261 3.56 11.65 -12.86
C GLU A 261 4.74 10.75 -12.43
N LEU A 262 4.43 9.66 -11.75
CA LEU A 262 5.39 8.66 -11.30
C LEU A 262 5.64 7.63 -12.41
N ALA A 263 4.58 7.25 -13.12
CA ALA A 263 4.63 6.27 -14.19
C ALA A 263 3.69 6.68 -15.33
N ALA A 264 3.96 6.26 -16.56
CA ALA A 264 3.08 6.55 -17.71
C ALA A 264 1.70 5.90 -17.56
N GLN A 265 1.66 4.74 -16.90
CA GLN A 265 0.48 3.98 -16.52
C GLN A 265 0.74 3.35 -15.14
N PRO A 266 -0.29 3.13 -14.31
CA PRO A 266 -0.08 2.40 -13.06
C PRO A 266 0.32 0.95 -13.35
N PHE A 267 1.15 0.34 -12.49
CA PHE A 267 1.54 -1.07 -12.63
C PHE A 267 1.83 -1.74 -11.29
N SER A 268 1.59 -3.05 -11.19
CA SER A 268 1.99 -3.87 -10.04
C SER A 268 3.50 -4.09 -10.01
N ALA A 269 4.10 -4.15 -8.82
CA ALA A 269 5.55 -4.27 -8.65
C ALA A 269 6.12 -5.52 -9.34
N PRO A 270 7.16 -5.38 -10.18
CA PRO A 270 7.77 -6.49 -10.93
C PRO A 270 8.23 -7.65 -10.05
N LEU A 271 8.83 -7.35 -8.89
CA LEU A 271 9.30 -8.37 -7.94
C LEU A 271 8.14 -9.25 -7.45
N ILE A 272 7.04 -8.66 -6.98
CA ILE A 272 5.86 -9.41 -6.51
C ILE A 272 5.21 -10.18 -7.66
N ARG A 273 5.06 -9.56 -8.84
CA ARG A 273 4.53 -10.23 -10.04
C ARG A 273 5.34 -11.48 -10.37
N LYS A 274 6.67 -11.38 -10.32
CA LYS A 274 7.58 -12.51 -10.54
C LYS A 274 7.45 -13.56 -9.44
N MET A 275 7.41 -13.17 -8.17
CA MET A 275 7.25 -14.09 -7.03
C MET A 275 5.95 -14.90 -7.14
N LEU A 276 4.83 -14.28 -7.51
CA LEU A 276 3.53 -14.95 -7.67
C LEU A 276 3.43 -15.72 -8.98
N GLY A 277 3.99 -15.20 -10.08
CA GLY A 277 3.97 -15.85 -11.38
C GLY A 277 4.96 -16.99 -11.56
N HIS A 278 5.94 -17.13 -10.65
CA HIS A 278 6.96 -18.18 -10.72
C HIS A 278 6.32 -19.59 -10.65
N PRO A 279 6.80 -20.60 -11.40
CA PRO A 279 6.24 -21.96 -11.34
C PRO A 279 6.21 -22.56 -9.94
N ARG A 280 7.22 -22.26 -9.12
CA ARG A 280 7.26 -22.52 -7.67
C ARG A 280 7.18 -21.22 -6.87
N GLY A 281 6.19 -20.40 -7.18
CA GLY A 281 6.02 -19.05 -6.62
C GLY A 281 5.36 -18.98 -5.25
N SER A 282 5.38 -17.78 -4.66
CA SER A 282 4.69 -17.49 -3.40
C SER A 282 3.17 -17.64 -3.51
N LEU A 283 2.49 -17.67 -2.36
CA LEU A 283 1.03 -17.72 -2.25
C LEU A 283 0.42 -16.32 -2.22
N ALA A 284 1.03 -15.39 -1.49
CA ALA A 284 0.61 -14.00 -1.43
C ALA A 284 1.79 -13.11 -1.06
N ALA A 285 1.68 -11.83 -1.41
CA ALA A 285 2.58 -10.79 -0.97
C ALA A 285 1.75 -9.55 -0.61
N ILE A 286 1.98 -9.01 0.58
CA ILE A 286 1.45 -7.73 1.03
C ILE A 286 2.54 -6.69 0.80
N GLY A 287 2.19 -5.53 0.27
CA GLY A 287 3.14 -4.45 0.09
C GLY A 287 2.45 -3.11 -0.04
N HIS A 288 3.25 -2.06 -0.17
CA HIS A 288 2.78 -0.69 -0.28
C HIS A 288 2.77 -0.21 -1.73
N VAL A 289 1.70 0.47 -2.14
CA VAL A 289 1.62 1.17 -3.42
C VAL A 289 1.98 2.63 -3.19
N ASP A 290 2.85 3.18 -4.04
CA ASP A 290 3.41 4.54 -3.86
C ASP A 290 4.44 4.60 -2.71
N VAL A 291 4.66 5.76 -2.10
CA VAL A 291 5.67 5.94 -1.04
C VAL A 291 5.16 5.70 0.37
N SER A 292 5.99 5.02 1.17
CA SER A 292 5.77 4.74 2.59
C SER A 292 6.63 5.65 3.49
N PHE A 293 6.13 5.98 4.67
CA PHE A 293 6.75 6.93 5.60
C PHE A 293 6.98 6.34 7.00
N ALA A 294 7.95 6.87 7.74
CA ALA A 294 8.21 6.43 9.11
C ALA A 294 7.01 6.69 10.06
N SER A 295 6.16 7.67 9.76
CA SER A 295 4.89 7.92 10.45
C SER A 295 3.93 6.73 10.44
N ALA A 296 4.16 5.75 9.57
CA ALA A 296 3.42 4.50 9.55
C ALA A 296 3.57 3.71 10.87
N PHE A 297 4.73 3.84 11.53
CA PHE A 297 5.07 3.08 12.76
C PHE A 297 5.66 3.95 13.88
N LEU A 298 5.96 5.22 13.62
CA LEU A 298 6.43 6.20 14.61
C LEU A 298 5.39 7.28 14.86
N ARG A 299 5.40 7.82 16.09
CA ARG A 299 4.73 9.06 16.44
C ARG A 299 5.77 10.02 17.05
N PRO A 300 5.72 11.32 16.75
CA PRO A 300 6.54 12.28 17.48
C PRO A 300 6.21 12.20 18.98
N GLY A 301 7.23 12.10 19.84
CA GLY A 301 7.06 12.05 21.31
C GLY A 301 7.52 10.73 21.96
N GLU A 302 6.99 10.44 23.16
CA GLU A 302 7.47 9.36 24.05
C GLU A 302 7.31 7.94 23.48
N GLN A 303 8.14 7.00 23.95
CA GLN A 303 8.15 5.58 23.53
C GLN A 303 6.78 4.87 23.62
N ALA A 304 5.92 5.23 24.58
CA ALA A 304 4.57 4.66 24.72
C ALA A 304 3.67 4.95 23.50
N SER A 305 3.87 6.09 22.83
CA SER A 305 3.10 6.49 21.64
C SER A 305 3.45 5.67 20.39
N HIS A 306 4.59 4.98 20.40
CA HIS A 306 5.07 4.13 19.31
C HIS A 306 4.41 2.75 19.32
N ALA A 307 4.16 2.18 20.50
CA ALA A 307 3.56 0.86 20.63
C ALA A 307 2.16 0.78 19.99
N GLY A 308 1.36 1.85 20.12
CA GLY A 308 0.03 1.92 19.50
C GLY A 308 0.06 2.01 17.98
N GLN A 309 1.10 2.62 17.38
CA GLN A 309 1.22 2.69 15.92
C GLN A 309 1.59 1.36 15.27
N LEU A 310 2.29 0.51 16.02
CA LEU A 310 2.69 -0.83 15.61
C LEU A 310 1.56 -1.86 15.71
N GLU A 311 0.50 -1.57 16.46
CA GLU A 311 -0.53 -2.56 16.77
C GLU A 311 -1.21 -3.15 15.53
N PRO A 312 -1.58 -2.37 14.49
CA PRO A 312 -2.12 -2.94 13.25
C PRO A 312 -1.20 -3.95 12.58
N TYR A 313 0.11 -3.71 12.59
CA TYR A 313 1.11 -4.65 12.06
C TYR A 313 1.26 -5.88 12.96
N ARG A 314 1.23 -5.71 14.28
CA ARG A 314 1.26 -6.84 15.23
C ARG A 314 0.06 -7.75 15.04
N SER A 315 -1.14 -7.17 14.96
CA SER A 315 -2.39 -7.89 14.76
C SER A 315 -2.42 -8.60 13.41
N LEU A 316 -1.95 -7.95 12.33
CA LEU A 316 -1.78 -8.59 11.02
C LEU A 316 -0.89 -9.84 11.12
N LEU A 317 0.33 -9.70 11.66
CA LEU A 317 1.27 -10.82 11.74
C LEU A 317 0.77 -11.93 12.67
N ALA A 318 0.17 -11.57 13.81
CA ALA A 318 -0.41 -12.53 14.75
C ALA A 318 -1.58 -13.31 14.12
N ALA A 319 -2.49 -12.63 13.39
CA ALA A 319 -3.59 -13.27 12.69
C ALA A 319 -3.09 -14.25 11.61
N LEU A 320 -2.10 -13.85 10.82
CA LEU A 320 -1.46 -14.74 9.84
C LEU A 320 -0.86 -15.99 10.51
N MET A 321 -0.12 -15.80 11.61
CA MET A 321 0.50 -16.90 12.38
C MET A 321 -0.52 -17.79 13.10
N ALA A 322 -1.69 -17.25 13.47
CA ALA A 322 -2.84 -18.00 13.95
C ALA A 322 -3.59 -18.75 12.83
N GLY A 323 -3.09 -18.64 11.60
CA GLY A 323 -3.60 -19.34 10.44
C GLY A 323 -4.78 -18.62 9.78
N GLU A 324 -5.08 -17.35 10.09
CA GLU A 324 -6.09 -16.58 9.37
C GLU A 324 -5.78 -16.43 7.88
N ARG A 325 -6.83 -16.11 7.10
CA ARG A 325 -6.66 -15.84 5.67
C ARG A 325 -6.03 -14.47 5.48
N VAL A 326 -5.16 -14.34 4.48
CA VAL A 326 -4.36 -13.12 4.26
C VAL A 326 -5.21 -11.86 4.19
N GLY A 327 -6.30 -11.88 3.42
CA GLY A 327 -7.16 -10.71 3.28
C GLY A 327 -7.94 -10.36 4.54
N ARG A 328 -8.29 -11.34 5.39
CA ARG A 328 -8.93 -11.06 6.69
C ARG A 328 -7.93 -10.53 7.71
N ALA A 329 -6.70 -11.02 7.68
CA ALA A 329 -5.63 -10.50 8.52
C ALA A 329 -5.30 -9.02 8.18
N MET A 330 -5.56 -8.60 6.94
CA MET A 330 -5.42 -7.21 6.52
C MET A 330 -6.50 -6.26 7.06
N ASP A 331 -7.62 -6.75 7.60
CA ASP A 331 -8.66 -5.91 8.20
C ASP A 331 -8.07 -4.93 9.23
N TRP A 332 -7.10 -5.37 10.05
CA TRP A 332 -6.43 -4.52 11.04
C TRP A 332 -5.72 -3.30 10.43
N MET A 333 -5.16 -3.45 9.22
CA MET A 333 -4.51 -2.36 8.50
C MET A 333 -5.55 -1.44 7.87
N HIS A 334 -6.66 -1.99 7.35
CA HIS A 334 -7.72 -1.21 6.73
C HIS A 334 -8.57 -0.45 7.76
N GLU A 335 -8.78 -1.02 8.95
CA GLU A 335 -9.37 -0.33 10.10
C GLU A 335 -8.55 0.91 10.48
N LYS A 336 -7.22 0.78 10.56
CA LYS A 336 -6.32 1.93 10.76
C LYS A 336 -6.54 3.01 9.70
N ALA A 337 -6.61 2.63 8.42
CA ALA A 337 -6.82 3.57 7.33
C ALA A 337 -8.20 4.26 7.42
N ALA A 338 -9.25 3.52 7.76
CA ALA A 338 -10.60 4.04 7.94
C ALA A 338 -10.69 5.03 9.12
N ASP A 339 -10.08 4.70 10.26
CA ASP A 339 -10.03 5.57 11.44
C ASP A 339 -9.32 6.90 11.13
N LEU A 340 -8.18 6.83 10.44
CA LEU A 340 -7.43 8.02 10.01
C LEU A 340 -8.24 8.87 9.02
N ALA A 341 -8.91 8.24 8.05
CA ALA A 341 -9.78 8.92 7.10
C ALA A 341 -10.97 9.62 7.78
N HIS A 342 -11.58 8.97 8.78
CA HIS A 342 -12.67 9.57 9.56
C HIS A 342 -12.20 10.78 10.35
N GLY A 343 -11.05 10.68 11.03
CA GLY A 343 -10.44 11.80 11.76
C GLY A 343 -10.15 13.00 10.86
N LEU A 344 -9.57 12.74 9.69
CA LEU A 344 -9.29 13.76 8.67
C LEU A 344 -10.57 14.44 8.16
N ALA A 345 -11.62 13.68 7.86
CA ALA A 345 -12.90 14.24 7.43
C ALA A 345 -13.51 15.16 8.50
N GLY A 346 -13.40 14.78 9.78
CA GLY A 346 -13.82 15.61 10.91
C GLY A 346 -13.07 16.94 10.99
N GLN A 347 -11.75 16.94 10.77
CA GLN A 347 -10.97 18.18 10.76
C GLN A 347 -11.31 19.09 9.57
N ILE A 348 -11.50 18.51 8.39
CA ILE A 348 -11.94 19.27 7.20
C ILE A 348 -13.30 19.93 7.47
N HIS A 349 -14.23 19.21 8.09
CA HIS A 349 -15.53 19.76 8.46
C HIS A 349 -15.40 20.94 9.46
N GLN A 350 -14.57 20.80 10.49
CA GLN A 350 -14.32 21.88 11.47
C GLN A 350 -13.72 23.14 10.84
N VAL A 351 -12.81 22.98 9.88
CA VAL A 351 -12.26 24.11 9.11
C VAL A 351 -13.36 24.83 8.33
N ASN A 352 -14.22 24.06 7.65
CA ASN A 352 -15.29 24.60 6.83
C ASN A 352 -16.37 25.31 7.66
N GLU A 353 -16.74 24.78 8.82
CA GLU A 353 -17.80 25.36 9.66
C GLU A 353 -17.34 26.62 10.40
N ASN A 354 -16.10 26.65 10.88
CA ASN A 354 -15.65 27.74 11.73
C ASN A 354 -15.07 28.93 10.97
N LEU A 355 -14.92 28.85 9.63
CA LEU A 355 -14.18 29.81 8.80
C LEU A 355 -12.89 30.30 9.48
N ALA A 356 -12.29 29.45 10.32
CA ALA A 356 -11.09 29.80 11.04
C ALA A 356 -10.03 30.05 9.97
N SER A 357 -9.29 31.16 10.09
CA SER A 357 -8.12 31.34 9.26
C SER A 357 -7.28 30.07 9.42
N LEU A 358 -7.05 29.35 8.31
CA LEU A 358 -6.12 28.22 8.30
C LEU A 358 -4.78 28.75 8.78
N ASP A 359 -4.49 28.62 10.07
CA ASP A 359 -3.23 29.00 10.66
C ASP A 359 -2.23 27.86 10.42
N ASP A 360 -0.94 28.19 10.49
CA ASP A 360 0.10 27.22 10.15
C ASP A 360 0.03 25.92 10.99
N PRO A 361 -0.27 25.94 12.30
CA PRO A 361 -0.46 24.73 13.10
C PRO A 361 -1.58 23.79 12.60
N LEU A 362 -2.76 24.33 12.27
CA LEU A 362 -3.87 23.53 11.76
C LEU A 362 -3.55 22.96 10.37
N ARG A 363 -2.87 23.74 9.52
CA ARG A 363 -2.42 23.30 8.19
C ARG A 363 -1.45 22.12 8.28
N HIS A 364 -0.47 22.19 9.18
CA HIS A 364 0.47 21.09 9.41
C HIS A 364 -0.24 19.84 9.92
N THR A 365 -1.21 20.00 10.81
CA THR A 365 -2.00 18.88 11.35
C THR A 365 -2.82 18.19 10.26
N LEU A 366 -3.50 18.95 9.40
CA LEU A 366 -4.26 18.42 8.28
C LEU A 366 -3.38 17.70 7.26
N ALA A 367 -2.22 18.27 6.92
CA ALA A 367 -1.28 17.66 5.99
C ALA A 367 -0.71 16.33 6.53
N ASP A 368 -0.38 16.29 7.83
CA ASP A 368 0.10 15.08 8.51
C ASP A 368 -0.99 13.99 8.55
N GLN A 369 -2.23 14.35 8.86
CA GLN A 369 -3.35 13.39 8.82
C GLN A 369 -3.64 12.89 7.40
N TRP A 370 -3.63 13.78 6.41
CA TRP A 370 -3.78 13.42 5.00
C TRP A 370 -2.72 12.40 4.58
N LEU A 371 -1.45 12.66 4.90
CA LEU A 371 -0.35 11.76 4.61
C LEU A 371 -0.53 10.39 5.29
N LYS A 372 -0.88 10.38 6.58
CA LYS A 372 -1.12 9.14 7.33
C LYS A 372 -2.27 8.33 6.75
N THR A 373 -3.35 8.97 6.33
CA THR A 373 -4.50 8.31 5.70
C THR A 373 -4.10 7.66 4.38
N LEU A 374 -3.40 8.40 3.50
CA LEU A 374 -2.96 7.86 2.21
C LEU A 374 -1.94 6.73 2.38
N ASP A 375 -0.99 6.87 3.29
CA ASP A 375 0.00 5.85 3.61
C ASP A 375 -0.65 4.56 4.12
N ALA A 376 -1.54 4.67 5.12
CA ALA A 376 -2.23 3.51 5.70
C ALA A 376 -3.13 2.77 4.70
N ARG A 377 -3.83 3.52 3.83
CA ARG A 377 -4.73 2.96 2.81
C ARG A 377 -3.98 2.19 1.72
N SER A 378 -2.71 2.49 1.48
CA SER A 378 -2.00 2.03 0.29
C SER A 378 -1.30 0.68 0.46
N TYR A 379 -1.54 -0.04 1.56
CA TYR A 379 -1.15 -1.44 1.70
C TYR A 379 -2.17 -2.35 1.01
N VAL A 380 -1.69 -3.23 0.12
CA VAL A 380 -2.56 -4.12 -0.66
C VAL A 380 -2.04 -5.55 -0.66
N VAL A 381 -2.97 -6.51 -0.83
CA VAL A 381 -2.64 -7.91 -1.06
C VAL A 381 -2.50 -8.16 -2.57
N HIS A 382 -1.37 -8.73 -2.97
CA HIS A 382 -1.22 -9.43 -4.23
C HIS A 382 -1.28 -10.95 -4.01
N GLY A 383 -2.17 -11.62 -4.74
CA GLY A 383 -2.55 -13.01 -4.51
C GLY A 383 -4.04 -13.15 -4.19
N ASP A 384 -4.49 -14.41 -4.09
CA ASP A 384 -5.80 -14.79 -3.60
C ASP A 384 -5.90 -14.43 -2.09
N PRO A 385 -6.79 -13.50 -1.70
CA PRO A 385 -6.89 -13.04 -0.31
C PRO A 385 -7.37 -14.15 0.64
N ALA A 386 -7.89 -15.26 0.12
CA ALA A 386 -8.38 -16.38 0.92
C ALA A 386 -7.32 -17.44 1.23
N VAL A 387 -6.06 -17.27 0.79
CA VAL A 387 -4.95 -18.16 1.17
C VAL A 387 -4.56 -17.98 2.65
N ARG A 388 -3.92 -18.99 3.23
CA ARG A 388 -3.38 -19.00 4.59
C ARG A 388 -1.89 -19.35 4.53
N LEU A 389 -1.18 -19.18 5.65
CA LEU A 389 0.18 -19.73 5.77
C LEU A 389 0.15 -21.24 5.56
N ALA A 390 0.98 -21.74 4.64
CA ALA A 390 1.11 -23.16 4.36
C ALA A 390 2.21 -23.76 5.24
N HIS A 391 1.84 -24.36 6.37
CA HIS A 391 2.79 -25.05 7.23
C HIS A 391 3.04 -26.48 6.76
N ARG A 392 4.31 -26.90 6.79
CA ARG A 392 4.69 -28.29 6.51
C ARG A 392 4.12 -29.18 7.62
N ASP A 393 3.39 -30.21 7.22
CA ASP A 393 2.91 -31.25 8.14
C ASP A 393 4.12 -31.97 8.76
N PRO A 394 4.29 -31.96 10.10
CA PRO A 394 5.37 -32.69 10.76
C PRO A 394 5.34 -34.20 10.49
N ALA A 395 4.19 -34.78 10.10
CA ALA A 395 4.06 -36.19 9.76
C ALA A 395 4.70 -36.60 8.41
N ARG A 396 5.03 -35.63 7.52
CA ARG A 396 5.64 -35.92 6.20
C ARG A 396 7.15 -36.14 6.22
N GLY A 397 7.76 -36.23 7.40
CA GLY A 397 9.19 -36.49 7.57
C GLY A 397 10.07 -35.28 7.24
N PRO A 398 11.27 -35.17 7.84
CA PRO A 398 12.17 -34.04 7.59
C PRO A 398 12.77 -34.12 6.18
N ARG A 399 12.73 -33.00 5.43
CA ARG A 399 13.84 -32.71 4.51
C ARG A 399 15.03 -32.29 5.39
N GLU A 400 16.25 -32.73 5.07
CA GLU A 400 17.47 -32.27 5.74
C GLU A 400 17.51 -30.74 5.68
N SER A 401 17.16 -30.09 6.80
CA SER A 401 17.21 -28.64 6.93
C SER A 401 18.48 -28.27 7.70
N THR A 402 19.27 -27.36 7.14
CA THR A 402 20.36 -26.74 7.90
C THR A 402 19.74 -25.65 8.77
N PRO A 403 19.88 -25.69 10.11
CA PRO A 403 19.33 -24.66 10.97
C PRO A 403 19.74 -23.26 10.48
N LEU A 404 18.76 -22.38 10.30
CA LEU A 404 19.02 -20.95 10.19
C LEU A 404 19.58 -20.51 11.56
N THR A 405 20.89 -20.25 11.61
CA THR A 405 21.53 -19.74 12.82
C THR A 405 20.91 -18.39 13.16
N LEU A 406 20.18 -18.37 14.27
CA LEU A 406 19.66 -17.16 14.88
C LEU A 406 20.84 -16.30 15.31
N VAL A 407 21.10 -15.22 14.58
CA VAL A 407 22.09 -14.22 14.99
C VAL A 407 21.38 -13.24 15.92
N SER A 408 21.75 -13.26 17.20
CA SER A 408 21.33 -12.20 18.13
C SER A 408 21.92 -10.87 17.66
N PRO A 409 21.12 -9.80 17.58
CA PRO A 409 21.63 -8.48 17.19
C PRO A 409 22.65 -7.99 18.23
N PRO A 410 23.68 -7.22 17.82
CA PRO A 410 24.54 -6.52 18.77
C PRO A 410 23.70 -5.55 19.62
N PRO A 411 24.12 -5.26 20.87
CA PRO A 411 23.43 -4.29 21.71
C PRO A 411 23.35 -2.93 21.00
N ALA A 412 22.21 -2.27 21.11
CA ALA A 412 21.98 -0.95 20.55
C ALA A 412 23.11 0.01 20.99
N ARG A 413 23.81 0.61 20.03
CA ARG A 413 24.71 1.72 20.32
C ARG A 413 23.87 2.94 20.70
N ASP A 414 24.27 3.61 21.77
CA ASP A 414 23.65 4.84 22.26
C ASP A 414 23.43 5.84 21.11
N THR A 415 22.26 6.48 21.10
CA THR A 415 21.98 7.65 20.26
C THR A 415 21.14 8.64 21.06
N PRO A 416 21.31 9.95 20.81
CA PRO A 416 20.83 11.02 21.67
C PRO A 416 19.30 11.08 21.74
N THR A 417 18.82 11.64 22.85
CA THR A 417 17.42 11.87 23.23
C THR A 417 16.68 12.92 22.37
N ASP A 418 17.10 13.13 21.12
CA ASP A 418 16.47 14.11 20.24
C ASP A 418 15.18 13.58 19.60
N GLU A 419 14.28 14.49 19.20
CA GLU A 419 13.03 14.18 18.49
C GLU A 419 13.28 13.31 17.25
N ILE A 420 12.64 12.14 17.19
CA ILE A 420 12.75 11.23 16.05
C ILE A 420 11.86 11.75 14.91
N PRO A 421 12.42 12.05 13.71
CA PRO A 421 11.62 12.53 12.58
C PRO A 421 10.68 11.43 12.06
N THR A 422 9.41 11.77 11.82
CA THR A 422 8.39 10.83 11.32
C THR A 422 8.07 11.00 9.83
N ASP A 423 8.55 12.06 9.21
CA ASP A 423 8.44 12.38 7.79
C ASP A 423 9.46 11.66 6.90
N VAL A 424 10.25 10.74 7.47
CA VAL A 424 11.27 10.00 6.73
C VAL A 424 10.63 9.06 5.72
N GLU A 425 10.88 9.32 4.43
CA GLU A 425 10.46 8.47 3.30
C GLU A 425 11.34 7.22 3.16
N PHE A 426 10.73 6.10 2.82
CA PHE A 426 11.42 4.85 2.50
C PHE A 426 11.74 4.70 1.01
N GLY A 427 11.62 5.76 0.21
CA GLY A 427 11.93 5.73 -1.23
C GLY A 427 13.40 6.00 -1.49
N PHE A 428 14.07 5.18 -2.29
CA PHE A 428 15.40 5.52 -2.81
C PHE A 428 15.26 6.18 -4.19
N PHE A 429 15.57 7.47 -4.26
CA PHE A 429 15.61 8.24 -5.50
C PHE A 429 17.06 8.56 -5.85
N ASP A 430 17.46 8.30 -7.09
CA ASP A 430 18.77 8.73 -7.59
C ASP A 430 18.79 10.27 -7.70
N GLY A 431 19.20 10.95 -6.61
CA GLY A 431 19.21 12.41 -6.49
C GLY A 431 19.01 12.92 -5.05
N GLY A 432 20.11 13.25 -4.37
CA GLY A 432 20.23 13.54 -2.93
C GLY A 432 19.10 14.34 -2.25
N VAL A 433 18.66 13.85 -1.08
CA VAL A 433 17.44 14.27 -0.38
C VAL A 433 17.71 15.10 0.91
N GLY A 434 18.95 15.22 1.37
CA GLY A 434 19.25 15.73 2.73
C GLY A 434 19.00 17.21 3.05
N GLY A 435 18.65 18.08 2.10
CA GLY A 435 18.66 19.54 2.30
C GLY A 435 17.32 20.29 2.32
N LYS A 436 16.17 19.62 2.15
CA LYS A 436 14.92 20.29 1.70
C LYS A 436 13.84 20.54 2.76
N LEU A 437 14.04 20.10 4.01
CA LEU A 437 12.97 20.04 5.01
C LEU A 437 12.61 21.38 5.67
N LYS A 438 13.58 22.28 5.91
CA LYS A 438 13.27 23.59 6.53
C LYS A 438 12.57 24.56 5.58
N ALA A 439 12.85 24.48 4.28
CA ALA A 439 12.19 25.30 3.27
C ALA A 439 10.76 24.80 2.91
N LEU A 440 10.35 23.65 3.44
CA LEU A 440 9.07 22.99 3.16
C LEU A 440 7.92 23.61 3.97
N GLY A 441 8.14 23.89 5.25
CA GLY A 441 7.11 24.46 6.14
C GLY A 441 6.66 25.86 5.73
N GLU A 442 7.61 26.75 5.39
CA GLU A 442 7.33 28.13 4.95
C GLU A 442 6.59 28.18 3.59
N ARG A 443 6.70 27.13 2.76
CA ARG A 443 6.16 27.10 1.38
C ARG A 443 4.75 26.55 1.29
N VAL A 444 4.39 25.62 2.17
CA VAL A 444 3.01 25.12 2.30
C VAL A 444 2.08 26.22 2.82
N ALA A 445 2.58 27.09 3.71
CA ALA A 445 1.87 28.25 4.24
C ALA A 445 1.47 29.27 3.16
N GLY A 446 2.30 29.45 2.13
CA GLY A 446 2.01 30.35 1.01
C GLY A 446 0.93 29.83 0.04
N TRP A 447 0.82 28.51 -0.12
CA TRP A 447 -0.11 27.89 -1.08
C TRP A 447 -1.55 27.84 -0.58
N LEU A 448 -1.78 27.52 0.69
CA LEU A 448 -3.12 27.51 1.29
C LEU A 448 -3.72 28.92 1.41
N GLY A 449 -2.88 29.96 1.52
CA GLY A 449 -3.33 31.36 1.42
C GLY A 449 -3.90 31.70 0.04
N GLN A 450 -3.27 31.23 -1.04
CA GLN A 450 -3.67 31.57 -2.41
C GLN A 450 -4.84 30.73 -2.95
N GLN A 451 -5.04 29.49 -2.51
CA GLN A 451 -6.19 28.66 -2.95
C GLN A 451 -7.53 29.14 -2.35
N LEU A 452 -7.49 29.78 -1.17
CA LEU A 452 -8.66 30.45 -0.60
C LEU A 452 -9.02 31.73 -1.36
N ASP A 453 -8.04 32.40 -1.97
CA ASP A 453 -8.26 33.61 -2.79
C ASP A 453 -8.79 33.28 -4.21
N ASP A 454 -8.54 32.07 -4.73
CA ASP A 454 -8.90 31.66 -6.10
C ASP A 454 -10.30 30.99 -6.24
N LEU A 455 -11.04 30.81 -5.15
CA LEU A 455 -12.46 30.40 -5.15
C LEU A 455 -13.40 31.60 -5.36
N GLY A 456 -13.06 32.47 -6.30
CA GLY A 456 -13.82 33.67 -6.63
C GLY A 456 -14.96 33.42 -7.62
N ASN A 457 -16.13 33.05 -7.09
CA ASN A 457 -17.46 33.01 -7.72
C ASN A 457 -17.98 31.67 -8.27
N LEU A 458 -18.99 31.14 -7.58
CA LEU A 458 -19.88 30.11 -8.11
C LEU A 458 -21.14 30.79 -8.69
N GLU A 459 -21.36 30.65 -9.99
CA GLU A 459 -22.56 31.16 -10.67
C GLU A 459 -23.49 29.99 -11.02
N VAL A 460 -24.59 29.86 -10.26
CA VAL A 460 -25.59 28.82 -10.49
C VAL A 460 -26.79 29.43 -11.19
N LYS A 461 -27.04 28.99 -12.43
CA LYS A 461 -28.20 29.40 -13.25
C LYS A 461 -29.21 28.27 -13.31
N THR A 462 -30.40 28.51 -12.78
CA THR A 462 -31.53 27.58 -12.87
C THR A 462 -32.50 28.00 -13.97
N TRP A 463 -32.73 27.08 -14.90
CA TRP A 463 -33.61 27.24 -16.05
C TRP A 463 -34.83 26.35 -15.85
N SER A 464 -36.03 26.84 -16.19
CA SER A 464 -37.21 25.96 -16.26
C SER A 464 -37.44 25.54 -17.71
N SER A 465 -37.52 24.23 -17.95
CA SER A 465 -38.13 23.67 -19.16
C SER A 465 -39.65 23.58 -18.97
N PRO A 466 -40.47 23.73 -20.03
CA PRO A 466 -41.89 23.45 -19.92
C PRO A 466 -42.13 21.97 -19.57
N ALA A 467 -43.20 21.68 -18.84
CA ALA A 467 -43.57 20.32 -18.45
C ALA A 467 -43.82 19.44 -19.68
N GLU A 468 -43.52 18.14 -19.53
CA GLU A 468 -43.51 17.14 -20.62
C GLU A 468 -44.75 17.23 -21.52
N GLY A 469 -44.50 17.42 -22.81
CA GLY A 469 -45.52 17.30 -23.86
C GLY A 469 -45.56 18.41 -24.92
N LEU A 470 -44.80 19.50 -24.81
CA LEU A 470 -44.83 20.57 -25.81
C LEU A 470 -43.44 21.09 -26.22
N ASP A 471 -43.21 21.04 -27.54
CA ASP A 471 -42.16 21.61 -28.39
C ASP A 471 -40.71 21.67 -27.82
N PRO A 472 -39.80 20.78 -28.27
CA PRO A 472 -38.41 20.76 -27.81
C PRO A 472 -37.58 21.99 -28.22
N ASP A 473 -38.06 22.84 -29.14
CA ASP A 473 -37.34 24.05 -29.59
C ASP A 473 -37.77 25.34 -28.86
N ALA A 474 -38.66 25.26 -27.86
CA ALA A 474 -39.09 26.44 -27.11
C ALA A 474 -37.94 27.05 -26.26
N PRO A 475 -37.72 28.39 -26.29
CA PRO A 475 -36.59 29.01 -25.62
C PRO A 475 -36.71 28.92 -24.08
N ARG A 476 -35.69 28.34 -23.44
CA ARG A 476 -35.60 28.20 -21.98
C ARG A 476 -35.55 29.58 -21.31
N ARG A 477 -36.44 29.82 -20.35
CA ARG A 477 -36.49 31.07 -19.58
C ARG A 477 -35.71 30.91 -18.26
N LEU A 478 -34.71 31.76 -18.05
CA LEU A 478 -33.94 31.83 -16.80
C LEU A 478 -34.88 32.20 -15.66
N ARG A 479 -34.96 31.38 -14.61
CA ARG A 479 -35.84 31.63 -13.46
C ARG A 479 -35.11 32.21 -12.28
N ALA A 480 -33.90 31.75 -12.01
CA ALA A 480 -33.07 32.29 -10.95
C ALA A 480 -31.59 32.18 -11.34
N MET A 481 -30.85 33.20 -10.93
CA MET A 481 -29.40 33.25 -11.06
C MET A 481 -28.87 33.63 -9.68
N THR A 482 -28.14 32.71 -9.07
CA THR A 482 -27.48 32.96 -7.79
C THR A 482 -25.99 33.09 -8.07
N ARG A 483 -25.46 34.26 -7.74
CA ARG A 483 -24.03 34.56 -7.79
C ARG A 483 -23.51 34.53 -6.36
N ILE A 484 -22.68 33.55 -6.04
CA ILE A 484 -22.04 33.47 -4.72
C ILE A 484 -20.62 33.94 -4.90
N GLY A 485 -20.33 35.18 -4.48
CA GLY A 485 -18.99 35.73 -4.45
C GLY A 485 -18.36 35.59 -3.06
N LEU A 486 -17.21 34.93 -2.99
CA LEU A 486 -16.31 35.02 -1.86
C LEU A 486 -15.45 36.28 -2.08
N TYR A 487 -15.94 37.41 -1.60
CA TYR A 487 -15.23 38.46 -0.89
C TYR A 487 -16.30 39.43 -0.36
N GLY A 488 -16.11 39.87 0.89
CA GLY A 488 -16.91 40.94 1.46
C GLY A 488 -16.83 42.20 0.60
N ASP A 489 -17.86 43.02 0.69
CA ASP A 489 -17.70 44.39 1.19
C ASP A 489 -19.05 45.10 1.25
N ALA A 490 -19.45 45.48 2.47
CA ALA A 490 -19.82 46.83 2.88
C ALA A 490 -20.13 46.85 4.38
#